data_AF-A0A7J7XLX1-F1
#
_entry.id   AF-A0A7J7XLX1-F1
#
_cell.length_a   1.000
_cell.length_b   1.000
_cell.length_c   1.000
_cell.angle_alpha   90.00
_cell.angle_beta   90.00
_cell.angle_gamma   90.00
#
_symmetry.space_group_name_H-M   'P 1'
#
loop_
_entity.id
_entity.type
_entity.pdbx_description
1 polymer ?
#
loop_
_entity_poly.entity_id
_entity_poly.type
_entity_poly.pdbx_seq_one_letter_code
_entity_poly.pdbx_strand_id
1 'polypeptide(L)'
;MWLGPEEVLVANALWVTERANPFFVLQRRRGHGRGGGLTGLLVGTLDVVLDSSARVAPYRILHQTQDSQVYWTVACGSSRKEITEHWEWLENNLLQTLSIFDSEEDITTFVKGKIHGIIAEENKNLQPQGDEDPGKFKEAELKMRKQFGMPEGEKLVNYYSCSYWKGRVPRQGWLYLTVNHLCFYSFLLGKEVSLVVQWVDVTGLEKNATLLFPESIRVDTRDQELFFSMFLNIGETFKLMEQLANLAMRQLLDNEGFLEDKAPPRPAQPHRNISALKRDLDARAKNEYYRAMFRLPRDERLDGHTSCTLWTPFNKLHIPGQMFISSNYICFASKEEDGCHLIIPLREVTIVEKADSSSVLPSPLSISTKNKMTFLFANLKDRDFLVEKIADFLLKTSSKQPGDNSAGRKASVMDPAPESSPAPQEAPEQPASPGSPCGGCQSSLAQEAPTASQGLLKLFRRNAPVEDLGAKGAKEKMKEELWNIHFSEYGRGVCMYRTAKTRDLVLKGIPEGLRGELWLLFSGAWNEMVTHPGYYSELVEKSTGRYSLATEDARASCVPLPAQGLPTCATARPRRAPHRLPCSRLLGAPACWAPVAALQEPLRDAGCQAGVF
;
A
#
# COMPACT_ATOMS: atom_id res chain seq x y z
N MET A 1 34.48 23.85 29.76
CA MET A 1 34.72 23.59 28.32
C MET A 1 35.23 22.16 28.13
N TRP A 2 34.86 21.54 27.01
CA TRP A 2 35.42 20.25 26.60
C TRP A 2 36.85 20.42 26.09
N LEU A 3 37.71 19.42 26.34
CA LEU A 3 39.11 19.43 25.93
C LEU A 3 39.40 18.22 25.04
N GLY A 4 40.28 18.41 24.06
CA GLY A 4 40.85 17.30 23.32
C GLY A 4 41.46 16.30 24.31
N PRO A 5 41.14 15.00 24.22
CA PRO A 5 41.68 13.99 25.12
C PRO A 5 43.22 13.97 25.11
N GLU A 6 43.82 14.52 26.16
CA GLU A 6 45.27 14.58 26.35
C GLU A 6 45.73 13.66 27.48
N GLU A 7 46.86 13.00 27.27
CA GLU A 7 47.42 12.03 28.20
C GLU A 7 48.03 12.70 29.42
N VAL A 8 47.72 12.20 30.61
CA VAL A 8 48.27 12.68 31.89
C VAL A 8 48.83 11.52 32.69
N LEU A 9 50.12 11.61 33.02
CA LEU A 9 50.87 10.56 33.72
C LEU A 9 50.77 10.62 35.25
N VAL A 10 50.31 11.74 35.84
CA VAL A 10 50.19 11.89 37.31
C VAL A 10 48.87 12.57 37.69
N ALA A 11 47.91 11.78 38.17
CA ALA A 11 46.57 12.27 38.51
C ALA A 11 46.47 13.04 39.85
N ASN A 12 47.42 12.89 40.79
CA ASN A 12 47.10 13.10 42.22
C ASN A 12 47.92 14.14 43.02
N ALA A 13 49.05 14.65 42.53
CA ALA A 13 49.93 15.46 43.38
C ALA A 13 49.33 16.83 43.78
N LEU A 14 48.57 17.48 42.89
CA LEU A 14 48.02 18.84 43.07
C LEU A 14 46.49 18.90 43.11
N TRP A 15 45.83 17.74 43.05
CA TRP A 15 44.40 17.62 42.81
C TRP A 15 43.70 16.83 43.93
N VAL A 16 42.40 17.09 44.11
CA VAL A 16 41.51 16.41 45.06
C VAL A 16 40.33 15.86 44.28
N THR A 17 40.08 14.56 44.37
CA THR A 17 38.90 13.94 43.77
C THR A 17 37.64 14.36 44.52
N GLU A 18 36.67 14.94 43.82
CA GLU A 18 35.36 15.30 44.37
C GLU A 18 34.29 14.24 44.06
N ARG A 19 34.34 13.66 42.87
CA ARG A 19 33.46 12.59 42.41
C ARG A 19 34.24 11.63 41.53
N ALA A 20 33.87 10.36 41.53
CA ALA A 20 34.43 9.35 40.65
C ALA A 20 33.37 8.29 40.34
N ASN A 21 33.44 7.74 39.15
CA ASN A 21 32.74 6.53 38.72
C ASN A 21 33.77 5.61 38.02
N PRO A 22 33.39 4.41 37.55
CA PRO A 22 34.34 3.47 36.96
C PRO A 22 35.15 4.01 35.77
N PHE A 23 34.63 5.02 35.06
CA PHE A 23 35.25 5.53 33.82
C PHE A 23 35.73 6.99 33.92
N PHE A 24 35.20 7.77 34.88
CA PHE A 24 35.47 9.21 34.98
C PHE A 24 35.81 9.64 36.40
N VAL A 25 36.71 10.61 36.52
CA VAL A 25 37.12 11.22 37.79
C VAL A 25 37.03 12.74 37.70
N LEU A 26 36.18 13.34 38.54
CA LEU A 26 36.10 14.79 38.72
C LEU A 26 37.08 15.22 39.80
N GLN A 27 38.00 16.11 39.43
CA GLN A 27 39.01 16.63 40.33
C GLN A 27 38.94 18.14 40.46
N ARG A 28 39.20 18.63 41.68
CA ARG A 28 39.39 20.06 41.99
C ARG A 28 40.82 20.30 42.45
N ARG A 29 41.40 21.44 42.07
CA ARG A 29 42.74 21.84 42.49
C ARG A 29 42.82 22.07 44.01
N ARG A 30 43.95 21.69 44.64
CA ARG A 30 44.21 21.99 46.06
C ARG A 30 44.34 23.51 46.24
N GLY A 31 43.70 24.07 47.27
CA GLY A 31 43.74 25.51 47.59
C GLY A 31 42.61 26.38 47.00
N HIS A 32 41.75 25.83 46.13
CA HIS A 32 40.62 26.57 45.55
C HIS A 32 39.29 26.27 46.26
N GLY A 33 38.60 27.26 46.85
CA GLY A 33 37.18 27.15 47.23
C GLY A 33 36.81 26.64 48.64
N ARG A 34 37.76 26.47 49.57
CA ARG A 34 37.46 26.38 51.02
C ARG A 34 38.39 27.29 51.80
N GLY A 35 37.81 28.12 52.66
CA GLY A 35 38.43 29.30 53.27
C GLY A 35 39.81 29.09 53.90
N GLY A 36 40.65 30.13 53.71
CA GLY A 36 41.70 30.60 54.61
C GLY A 36 42.60 29.55 55.25
N GLY A 37 43.65 29.14 54.54
CA GLY A 37 44.78 28.43 55.14
C GLY A 37 46.06 28.67 54.34
N LEU A 38 47.17 28.87 55.04
CA LEU A 38 48.50 29.23 54.51
C LEU A 38 49.10 28.22 53.51
N THR A 39 48.40 27.12 53.21
CA THR A 39 48.74 26.12 52.20
C THR A 39 48.41 26.52 50.76
N GLY A 40 47.65 27.61 50.54
CA GLY A 40 47.33 28.11 49.19
C GLY A 40 48.47 28.87 48.48
N LEU A 41 49.49 29.34 49.23
CA LEU A 41 50.53 30.24 48.69
C LEU A 41 51.76 29.52 48.13
N LEU A 42 51.99 28.25 48.50
CA LEU A 42 53.19 27.48 48.13
C LEU A 42 53.04 26.66 46.84
N VAL A 43 51.82 26.58 46.28
CA VAL A 43 51.55 25.81 45.05
C VAL A 43 51.81 26.64 43.78
N GLY A 44 51.85 27.98 43.88
CA GLY A 44 51.91 28.87 42.71
C GLY A 44 53.22 28.88 41.92
N THR A 45 54.33 28.36 42.46
CA THR A 45 55.67 28.46 41.82
C THR A 45 56.15 27.20 41.13
N LEU A 46 55.53 26.03 41.37
CA LEU A 46 55.86 24.77 40.67
C LEU A 46 54.96 24.52 39.44
N ASP A 47 53.99 25.40 39.21
CA ASP A 47 52.89 25.25 38.24
C ASP A 47 53.24 25.63 36.80
N VAL A 48 54.41 26.23 36.55
CA VAL A 48 54.75 26.78 35.22
C VAL A 48 55.36 25.73 34.27
N VAL A 49 55.88 24.62 34.81
CA VAL A 49 56.78 23.71 34.08
C VAL A 49 56.17 22.33 33.76
N LEU A 50 55.10 21.91 34.44
CA LEU A 50 54.66 20.49 34.38
C LEU A 50 53.34 20.20 33.66
N ASP A 51 52.52 21.19 33.31
CA ASP A 51 51.25 20.91 32.61
C ASP A 51 50.91 22.05 31.64
N SER A 52 51.13 21.82 30.34
CA SER A 52 50.99 22.88 29.33
C SER A 52 49.55 23.13 28.87
N SER A 53 48.57 22.30 29.24
CA SER A 53 47.20 22.40 28.74
C SER A 53 46.11 22.69 29.79
N ALA A 54 46.46 22.76 31.09
CA ALA A 54 45.51 22.99 32.20
C ALA A 54 45.73 24.33 32.93
N ARG A 55 46.30 25.34 32.27
CA ARG A 55 46.59 26.62 32.92
C ARG A 55 45.28 27.40 33.15
N VAL A 56 44.85 27.43 34.42
CA VAL A 56 43.92 28.37 35.09
C VAL A 56 42.53 27.82 35.51
N ALA A 57 42.03 26.71 34.97
CA ALA A 57 40.74 26.16 35.40
C ALA A 57 40.85 25.33 36.72
N PRO A 58 40.10 25.64 37.79
CA PRO A 58 40.20 24.95 39.08
C PRO A 58 39.58 23.55 39.13
N TYR A 59 38.82 23.15 38.11
CA TYR A 59 38.17 21.84 38.01
C TYR A 59 38.53 21.14 36.69
N ARG A 60 38.65 19.81 36.73
CA ARG A 60 38.87 18.96 35.55
C ARG A 60 38.14 17.62 35.67
N ILE A 61 37.82 17.01 34.53
CA ILE A 61 37.31 15.64 34.42
C ILE A 61 38.33 14.81 33.64
N LEU A 62 38.69 13.66 34.21
CA LEU A 62 39.59 12.68 33.61
C LEU A 62 38.80 11.42 33.23
N HIS A 63 39.10 10.83 32.08
CA HIS A 63 38.71 9.48 31.69
C HIS A 63 39.80 8.48 32.13
N GLN A 64 39.39 7.36 32.71
CA GLN A 64 40.25 6.26 33.14
C GLN A 64 39.55 4.90 32.91
N THR A 65 40.32 3.82 32.86
CA THR A 65 39.82 2.43 32.89
C THR A 65 40.50 1.68 34.04
N GLN A 66 40.01 0.50 34.44
CA GLN A 66 40.41 -0.12 35.71
C GLN A 66 41.86 -0.62 35.69
N ASP A 67 42.34 -1.07 34.53
CA ASP A 67 43.68 -1.64 34.38
C ASP A 67 44.70 -0.63 33.79
N SER A 68 44.26 0.54 33.34
CA SER A 68 45.12 1.57 32.76
C SER A 68 45.66 2.54 33.80
N GLN A 69 46.99 2.71 33.85
CA GLN A 69 47.64 3.78 34.62
C GLN A 69 47.56 5.16 33.93
N VAL A 70 46.99 5.19 32.73
CA VAL A 70 46.95 6.37 31.86
C VAL A 70 45.60 7.07 31.98
N TYR A 71 45.65 8.36 32.32
CA TYR A 71 44.48 9.22 32.43
C TYR A 71 44.37 10.12 31.20
N TRP A 72 43.14 10.40 30.76
CA TRP A 72 42.88 11.31 29.64
C TRP A 72 42.04 12.49 30.11
N THR A 73 42.55 13.71 29.98
CA THR A 73 41.76 14.91 30.33
C THR A 73 40.71 15.16 29.26
N VAL A 74 39.42 15.19 29.63
CA VAL A 74 38.30 15.33 28.68
C VAL A 74 37.53 16.65 28.83
N ALA A 75 37.59 17.30 29.98
CA ALA A 75 36.95 18.60 30.22
C ALA A 75 37.64 19.37 31.35
N CYS A 76 37.55 20.70 31.30
CA CYS A 76 37.94 21.60 32.39
C CYS A 76 36.84 22.64 32.66
N GLY A 77 36.82 23.21 33.86
CA GLY A 77 35.78 24.18 34.25
C GLY A 77 36.32 25.28 35.15
N SER A 78 35.89 26.51 34.86
CA SER A 78 36.24 27.71 35.63
C SER A 78 35.46 27.78 36.96
N SER A 79 34.29 27.13 37.01
CA SER A 79 33.40 27.09 38.16
C SER A 79 32.90 25.67 38.43
N ARG A 80 32.45 25.43 39.67
CA ARG A 80 31.84 24.14 40.05
C ARG A 80 30.58 23.85 39.24
N LYS A 81 29.78 24.88 38.94
CA LYS A 81 28.53 24.74 38.19
C LYS A 81 28.81 24.20 36.79
N GLU A 82 29.71 24.86 36.05
CA GLU A 82 30.10 24.50 34.69
C GLU A 82 30.62 23.06 34.59
N ILE A 83 31.54 22.65 35.47
CA ILE A 83 32.10 21.30 35.40
C ILE A 83 31.08 20.23 35.81
N THR A 84 30.09 20.58 36.63
CA THR A 84 29.02 19.67 37.03
C THR A 84 28.07 19.39 35.86
N GLU A 85 27.79 20.39 35.01
CA GLU A 85 27.00 20.20 33.78
C GLU A 85 27.68 19.20 32.83
N HIS A 86 29.01 19.34 32.63
CA HIS A 86 29.79 18.38 31.84
C HIS A 86 29.79 16.97 32.46
N TRP A 87 29.92 16.88 33.79
CA TRP A 87 29.85 15.60 34.51
C TRP A 87 28.49 14.92 34.34
N GLU A 88 27.39 15.64 34.54
CA GLU A 88 26.03 15.13 34.39
C GLU A 88 25.77 14.67 32.96
N TRP A 89 26.30 15.36 31.94
CA TRP A 89 26.20 14.92 30.56
C TRP A 89 26.92 13.58 30.34
N LEU A 90 28.16 13.40 30.83
CA LEU A 90 28.90 12.14 30.73
C LEU A 90 28.16 11.00 31.45
N GLU A 91 27.67 11.27 32.65
CA GLU A 91 26.97 10.29 33.49
C GLU A 91 25.67 9.82 32.84
N ASN A 92 24.85 10.76 32.35
CA ASN A 92 23.55 10.43 31.75
C ASN A 92 23.66 9.82 30.35
N ASN A 93 24.66 10.21 29.54
CA ASN A 93 24.74 9.80 28.13
C ASN A 93 25.72 8.65 27.88
N LEU A 94 26.83 8.57 28.63
CA LEU A 94 27.90 7.62 28.35
C LEU A 94 27.95 6.46 29.35
N LEU A 95 27.73 6.69 30.65
CA LEU A 95 28.03 5.71 31.70
C LEU A 95 27.44 4.32 31.45
N GLN A 96 26.15 4.27 31.09
CA GLN A 96 25.46 3.02 30.79
C GLN A 96 25.93 2.36 29.49
N THR A 97 26.40 3.16 28.54
CA THR A 97 26.87 2.65 27.25
C THR A 97 28.29 2.10 27.37
N LEU A 98 29.14 2.71 28.21
CA LEU A 98 30.51 2.27 28.43
C LEU A 98 30.57 0.87 29.05
N SER A 99 29.58 0.48 29.86
CA SER A 99 29.51 -0.87 30.43
C SER A 99 29.13 -1.97 29.42
N ILE A 100 28.78 -1.61 28.18
CA ILE A 100 28.45 -2.58 27.12
C ILE A 100 29.73 -3.09 26.42
N PHE A 101 30.83 -2.34 26.52
CA PHE A 101 32.09 -2.72 25.90
C PHE A 101 32.87 -3.70 26.78
N ASP A 102 33.42 -4.74 26.16
CA ASP A 102 34.23 -5.75 26.85
C ASP A 102 35.73 -5.36 26.90
N SER A 103 36.16 -4.42 26.06
CA SER A 103 37.57 -3.99 25.91
C SER A 103 37.78 -2.56 26.42
N GLU A 104 38.76 -2.36 27.29
CA GLU A 104 39.13 -1.03 27.81
C GLU A 104 39.68 -0.09 26.72
N GLU A 105 40.35 -0.64 25.71
CA GLU A 105 40.83 0.12 24.55
C GLU A 105 39.66 0.63 23.70
N ASP A 106 38.62 -0.18 23.56
CA ASP A 106 37.42 0.18 22.81
C ASP A 106 36.64 1.28 23.53
N ILE A 107 36.51 1.18 24.86
CA ILE A 107 35.93 2.21 25.73
C ILE A 107 36.68 3.53 25.54
N THR A 108 38.00 3.50 25.64
CA THR A 108 38.83 4.71 25.51
C THR A 108 38.72 5.31 24.11
N THR A 109 38.75 4.49 23.07
CA THR A 109 38.60 4.94 21.67
C THR A 109 37.21 5.57 21.45
N PHE A 110 36.17 4.96 22.00
CA PHE A 110 34.80 5.48 21.92
C PHE A 110 34.65 6.83 22.64
N VAL A 111 35.12 6.92 23.89
CA VAL A 111 35.09 8.18 24.67
C VAL A 111 35.86 9.27 23.93
N LYS A 112 37.08 8.98 23.47
CA LYS A 112 37.88 9.95 22.70
C LYS A 112 37.15 10.42 21.45
N GLY A 113 36.59 9.50 20.67
CA GLY A 113 35.82 9.83 19.47
C GLY A 113 34.61 10.72 19.79
N LYS A 114 33.92 10.44 20.91
CA LYS A 114 32.74 11.22 21.29
C LYS A 114 33.11 12.63 21.74
N ILE A 115 34.12 12.78 22.59
CA ILE A 115 34.59 14.09 23.07
C ILE A 115 35.04 14.97 21.89
N HIS A 116 35.82 14.43 20.95
CA HIS A 116 36.19 15.15 19.74
C HIS A 116 34.97 15.62 18.93
N GLY A 117 33.95 14.76 18.83
CA GLY A 117 32.70 15.11 18.15
C GLY A 117 31.92 16.23 18.85
N ILE A 118 31.88 16.24 20.20
CA ILE A 118 31.25 17.30 20.99
C ILE A 118 31.98 18.63 20.77
N ILE A 119 33.30 18.63 20.85
CA ILE A 119 34.14 19.83 20.64
C ILE A 119 33.90 20.42 19.25
N ALA A 120 33.82 19.57 18.23
CA ALA A 120 33.56 20.02 16.86
C ALA A 120 32.16 20.65 16.70
N GLU A 121 31.16 20.15 17.42
CA GLU A 121 29.79 20.69 17.40
C GLU A 121 29.64 21.97 18.22
N GLU A 122 30.26 22.07 19.41
CA GLU A 122 30.24 23.27 20.25
C GLU A 122 30.97 24.45 19.59
N ASN A 123 32.10 24.18 18.91
CA ASN A 123 32.81 25.18 18.12
C ASN A 123 31.98 25.73 16.95
N LYS A 124 31.01 24.95 16.45
CA LYS A 124 30.09 25.41 15.40
C LYS A 124 29.07 26.42 15.95
N ASN A 125 28.63 26.24 17.20
CA ASN A 125 27.61 27.08 17.83
C ASN A 125 28.15 28.39 18.45
N LEU A 126 29.45 28.45 18.78
CA LEU A 126 30.08 29.62 19.41
C LEU A 126 30.50 30.71 18.40
N GLN A 127 30.43 30.45 17.09
CA GLN A 127 30.65 31.47 16.07
C GLN A 127 29.34 32.25 15.85
N PRO A 128 29.33 33.59 16.03
CA PRO A 128 28.15 34.40 15.76
C PRO A 128 27.71 34.23 14.30
N GLN A 129 26.39 34.21 14.11
CA GLN A 129 25.61 33.98 12.89
C GLN A 129 25.91 34.92 11.69
N GLY A 130 27.03 35.63 11.67
CA GLY A 130 27.48 36.55 10.63
C GLY A 130 28.75 36.15 9.88
N ASP A 131 29.54 35.21 10.40
CA ASP A 131 30.69 34.61 9.72
C ASP A 131 30.74 33.13 10.09
N GLU A 132 29.84 32.31 9.51
CA GLU A 132 30.16 30.89 9.38
C GLU A 132 31.47 30.82 8.61
N ASP A 133 32.56 30.32 9.21
CA ASP A 133 33.80 30.09 8.47
C ASP A 133 33.48 29.12 7.31
N PRO A 134 33.30 29.63 6.07
CA PRO A 134 32.67 28.87 5.00
C PRO A 134 33.57 27.70 4.59
N GLY A 135 34.82 27.67 5.05
CA GLY A 135 35.74 26.55 4.89
C GLY A 135 35.26 25.27 5.57
N LYS A 136 34.84 25.30 6.84
CA LYS A 136 34.54 24.08 7.62
C LYS A 136 33.23 23.41 7.22
N PHE A 137 32.18 24.21 6.96
CA PHE A 137 30.91 23.67 6.48
C PHE A 137 31.06 23.10 5.06
N LYS A 138 31.80 23.80 4.19
CA LYS A 138 32.10 23.35 2.83
C LYS A 138 33.03 22.13 2.81
N GLU A 139 33.95 22.02 3.77
CA GLU A 139 34.76 20.81 3.94
C GLU A 139 33.89 19.61 4.35
N ALA A 140 32.96 19.81 5.30
CA ALA A 140 32.01 18.76 5.70
C ALA A 140 31.09 18.35 4.53
N GLU A 141 30.63 19.31 3.72
CA GLU A 141 29.85 19.06 2.51
C GLU A 141 30.66 18.29 1.45
N LEU A 142 31.90 18.68 1.19
CA LEU A 142 32.80 17.98 0.27
C LEU A 142 33.10 16.56 0.75
N LYS A 143 33.32 16.39 2.07
CA LYS A 143 33.55 15.09 2.69
C LYS A 143 32.33 14.19 2.55
N MET A 144 31.14 14.70 2.87
CA MET A 144 29.88 13.98 2.68
C MET A 144 29.70 13.59 1.20
N ARG A 145 29.87 14.52 0.26
CA ARG A 145 29.68 14.27 -1.17
C ARG A 145 30.63 13.18 -1.69
N LYS A 146 31.90 13.21 -1.26
CA LYS A 146 32.88 12.16 -1.59
C LYS A 146 32.57 10.82 -0.91
N GLN A 147 32.17 10.84 0.36
CA GLN A 147 31.95 9.62 1.16
C GLN A 147 30.73 8.83 0.70
N PHE A 148 29.65 9.51 0.31
CA PHE A 148 28.37 8.87 -0.03
C PHE A 148 28.02 8.94 -1.52
N GLY A 149 28.86 9.54 -2.36
CA GLY A 149 28.60 9.67 -3.79
C GLY A 149 27.36 10.53 -4.12
N MET A 150 27.12 11.58 -3.33
CA MET A 150 25.91 12.40 -3.44
C MET A 150 25.86 13.19 -4.76
N PRO A 151 24.67 13.33 -5.38
CA PRO A 151 24.52 14.07 -6.64
C PRO A 151 24.80 15.57 -6.45
N GLU A 152 25.16 16.27 -7.53
CA GLU A 152 25.51 17.69 -7.49
C GLU A 152 24.37 18.59 -7.00
N GLY A 153 23.12 18.17 -7.19
CA GLY A 153 21.93 18.88 -6.71
C GLY A 153 21.61 18.70 -5.23
N GLU A 154 22.25 17.75 -4.53
CA GLU A 154 22.01 17.49 -3.11
C GLU A 154 22.73 18.54 -2.25
N LYS A 155 21.98 19.14 -1.32
CA LYS A 155 22.48 20.22 -0.45
C LYS A 155 22.53 19.75 1.00
N LEU A 156 23.70 19.86 1.61
CA LEU A 156 23.86 19.64 3.05
C LEU A 156 23.12 20.75 3.82
N VAL A 157 22.24 20.35 4.73
CA VAL A 157 21.50 21.26 5.60
C VAL A 157 22.24 21.41 6.92
N ASN A 158 22.56 20.28 7.56
CA ASN A 158 23.35 20.29 8.79
C ASN A 158 24.04 18.92 9.02
N TYR A 159 24.98 18.88 9.96
CA TYR A 159 25.62 17.64 10.38
C TYR A 159 25.86 17.63 11.89
N TYR A 160 25.77 16.45 12.51
CA TYR A 160 25.77 16.25 13.96
C TYR A 160 26.67 15.10 14.36
N SER A 161 27.32 15.22 15.53
CA SER A 161 28.06 14.11 16.14
C SER A 161 27.11 13.21 16.92
N CYS A 162 27.00 11.94 16.54
CA CYS A 162 26.12 10.99 17.23
C CYS A 162 26.65 9.56 17.14
N SER A 163 25.94 8.65 17.81
CA SER A 163 26.23 7.22 17.75
C SER A 163 25.08 6.46 17.10
N TYR A 164 25.40 5.61 16.12
CA TYR A 164 24.46 4.67 15.51
C TYR A 164 24.56 3.30 16.20
N TRP A 165 23.42 2.71 16.54
CA TRP A 165 23.36 1.42 17.19
C TRP A 165 23.13 0.30 16.17
N LYS A 166 24.11 -0.60 16.05
CA LYS A 166 23.99 -1.84 15.29
C LYS A 166 24.03 -3.02 16.26
N GLY A 167 22.86 -3.51 16.63
CA GLY A 167 22.72 -4.45 17.74
C GLY A 167 22.94 -3.75 19.08
N ARG A 168 23.85 -4.26 19.92
CA ARG A 168 24.16 -3.68 21.24
C ARG A 168 25.37 -2.74 21.24
N VAL A 169 26.11 -2.63 20.13
CA VAL A 169 27.35 -1.84 20.11
C VAL A 169 27.09 -0.49 19.44
N PRO A 170 27.31 0.64 20.13
CA PRO A 170 27.22 1.96 19.54
C PRO A 170 28.44 2.21 18.63
N ARG A 171 28.20 2.87 17.51
CA ARG A 171 29.26 3.32 16.61
C ARG A 171 29.23 4.83 16.52
N GLN A 172 30.24 5.45 17.12
CA GLN A 172 30.40 6.90 17.11
C GLN A 172 30.76 7.39 15.70
N GLY A 173 30.01 8.38 15.21
CA GLY A 173 30.15 8.87 13.85
C GLY A 173 29.48 10.22 13.63
N TRP A 174 29.26 10.53 12.36
CA TRP A 174 28.69 11.77 11.88
C TRP A 174 27.40 11.51 11.12
N LEU A 175 26.33 12.20 11.53
CA LEU A 175 25.04 12.23 10.86
C LEU A 175 24.97 13.49 10.00
N TYR A 176 24.81 13.33 8.69
CA TYR A 176 24.64 14.40 7.72
C TYR A 176 23.17 14.43 7.28
N LEU A 177 22.51 15.56 7.48
CA LEU A 177 21.15 15.79 7.04
C LEU A 177 21.19 16.70 5.81
N THR A 178 20.66 16.19 4.71
CA THR A 178 20.53 16.90 3.44
C THR A 178 19.05 17.14 3.13
N VAL A 179 18.75 17.84 2.04
CA VAL A 179 17.37 18.15 1.65
C VAL A 179 16.58 16.86 1.40
N ASN A 180 17.17 15.86 0.75
CA ASN A 180 16.46 14.62 0.37
C ASN A 180 16.92 13.38 1.15
N HIS A 181 18.10 13.41 1.76
CA HIS A 181 18.71 12.25 2.40
C HIS A 181 19.17 12.51 3.84
N LEU A 182 19.10 11.46 4.65
CA LEU A 182 19.82 11.26 5.90
C LEU A 182 20.99 10.32 5.64
N CYS A 183 22.20 10.75 5.97
CA CYS A 183 23.41 9.95 5.77
C CYS A 183 24.20 9.82 7.07
N PHE A 184 24.74 8.64 7.36
CA PHE A 184 25.56 8.43 8.55
C PHE A 184 26.85 7.71 8.21
N TYR A 185 27.96 8.18 8.78
CA TYR A 185 29.28 7.57 8.62
C TYR A 185 29.98 7.37 9.97
N SER A 186 30.52 6.18 10.19
CA SER A 186 31.39 5.87 11.34
C SER A 186 32.51 4.94 10.92
N PHE A 187 33.70 5.18 11.47
CA PHE A 187 34.80 4.23 11.46
C PHE A 187 35.31 4.10 12.89
N LEU A 188 34.91 3.03 13.57
CA LEU A 188 35.27 2.79 14.97
C LEU A 188 35.59 1.31 15.16
N LEU A 189 36.69 1.02 15.87
CA LEU A 189 37.17 -0.34 16.15
C LEU A 189 37.43 -1.16 14.88
N GLY A 190 38.03 -0.51 13.87
CA GLY A 190 38.31 -1.12 12.57
C GLY A 190 37.06 -1.50 11.74
N LYS A 191 35.87 -1.08 12.16
CA LYS A 191 34.60 -1.38 11.50
C LYS A 191 34.00 -0.10 10.93
N GLU A 192 33.86 -0.08 9.62
CA GLU A 192 33.20 0.98 8.87
C GLU A 192 31.69 0.74 8.80
N VAL A 193 30.91 1.79 9.02
CA VAL A 193 29.46 1.81 8.79
C VAL A 193 29.11 3.07 8.01
N SER A 194 28.43 2.87 6.88
CA SER A 194 27.89 3.90 6.02
C SER A 194 26.41 3.63 5.79
N LEU A 195 25.55 4.62 6.04
CA LEU A 195 24.11 4.55 5.84
C LEU A 195 23.66 5.74 4.99
N VAL A 196 22.73 5.49 4.06
CA VAL A 196 22.05 6.51 3.27
C VAL A 196 20.57 6.13 3.24
N VAL A 197 19.72 7.04 3.71
CA VAL A 197 18.27 6.86 3.77
C VAL A 197 17.62 8.08 3.16
N GLN A 198 16.70 7.88 2.21
CA GLN A 198 15.92 8.99 1.68
C GLN A 198 14.81 9.37 2.65
N TRP A 199 14.52 10.66 2.79
CA TRP A 199 13.40 11.12 3.62
C TRP A 199 12.04 10.57 3.15
N VAL A 200 11.90 10.28 1.85
CA VAL A 200 10.70 9.65 1.27
C VAL A 200 10.46 8.22 1.74
N ASP A 201 11.50 7.53 2.19
CA ASP A 201 11.45 6.15 2.68
C ASP A 201 11.25 6.08 4.20
N VAL A 202 11.32 7.22 4.90
CA VAL A 202 11.11 7.32 6.35
C VAL A 202 9.61 7.26 6.63
N THR A 203 9.20 6.22 7.34
CA THR A 203 7.79 5.97 7.72
C THR A 203 7.46 6.46 9.12
N GLY A 204 8.47 6.64 9.97
CA GLY A 204 8.31 7.06 11.35
C GLY A 204 9.56 7.73 11.90
N LEU A 205 9.36 8.72 12.76
CA LEU A 205 10.42 9.42 13.46
C LEU A 205 9.99 9.63 14.91
N GLU A 206 10.69 9.01 15.86
CA GLU A 206 10.33 9.05 17.27
C GLU A 206 11.52 9.42 18.15
N LYS A 207 11.28 10.26 19.16
CA LYS A 207 12.24 10.48 20.25
C LYS A 207 11.91 9.49 21.36
N ASN A 208 12.75 8.48 21.53
CA ASN A 208 12.58 7.45 22.54
C ASN A 208 13.70 7.52 23.58
N ALA A 209 13.33 7.37 24.85
CA ALA A 209 14.26 7.10 25.93
C ALA A 209 14.00 5.68 26.41
N THR A 210 14.95 4.77 26.20
CA THR A 210 14.85 3.40 26.68
C THR A 210 15.92 3.17 27.73
N LEU A 211 15.71 2.17 28.58
CA LEU A 211 16.68 1.76 29.60
C LEU A 211 18.03 1.33 29.03
N LEU A 212 18.22 1.21 27.71
CA LEU A 212 19.50 0.94 27.04
C LEU A 212 19.99 2.13 26.20
N PHE A 213 19.14 3.13 25.95
CA PHE A 213 19.38 4.23 25.04
C PHE A 213 18.98 5.55 25.73
N PRO A 214 19.91 6.21 26.44
CA PRO A 214 19.65 7.55 26.95
C PRO A 214 19.42 8.49 25.76
N GLU A 215 18.24 9.11 25.71
CA GLU A 215 17.77 10.02 24.67
C GLU A 215 18.20 9.64 23.23
N SER A 216 17.36 8.86 22.55
CA SER A 216 17.61 8.39 21.19
C SER A 216 16.56 8.89 20.20
N ILE A 217 16.97 9.04 18.94
CA ILE A 217 16.09 9.24 17.79
C ILE A 217 16.00 7.90 17.06
N ARG A 218 14.78 7.38 16.98
CA ARG A 218 14.45 6.21 16.18
C ARG A 218 13.92 6.68 14.82
N VAL A 219 14.54 6.20 13.76
CA VAL A 219 14.13 6.43 12.36
C VAL A 219 13.63 5.10 11.81
N ASP A 220 12.33 5.02 11.55
CA ASP A 220 11.72 3.87 10.91
C ASP A 220 11.69 4.07 9.40
N THR A 221 12.19 3.08 8.68
CA THR A 221 12.09 2.98 7.23
C THR A 221 11.20 1.77 6.88
N ARG A 222 10.87 1.60 5.60
CA ARG A 222 10.05 0.45 5.14
C ARG A 222 10.65 -0.91 5.51
N ASP A 223 11.97 -1.01 5.56
CA ASP A 223 12.69 -2.28 5.69
C ASP A 223 13.43 -2.45 7.03
N GLN A 224 13.71 -1.36 7.75
CA GLN A 224 14.54 -1.40 8.96
C GLN A 224 14.27 -0.23 9.92
N GLU A 225 14.61 -0.45 11.19
CA GLU A 225 14.59 0.55 12.26
C GLU A 225 16.04 0.98 12.57
N LEU A 226 16.30 2.29 12.59
CA LEU A 226 17.61 2.86 12.87
C LEU A 226 17.59 3.67 14.15
N PHE A 227 18.53 3.39 15.05
CA PHE A 227 18.63 4.07 16.34
C PHE A 227 19.89 4.93 16.39
N PHE A 228 19.70 6.22 16.63
CA PHE A 228 20.76 7.19 16.84
C PHE A 228 20.66 7.78 18.25
N SER A 229 21.78 7.94 18.96
CA SER A 229 21.78 8.57 20.28
C SER A 229 23.04 9.40 20.53
N MET A 230 23.16 9.93 21.76
CA MET A 230 24.27 10.75 22.22
C MET A 230 24.43 12.04 21.44
N PHE A 231 23.34 12.64 20.99
CA PHE A 231 23.40 13.98 20.39
C PHE A 231 23.76 15.02 21.44
N LEU A 232 24.49 16.08 21.05
CA LEU A 232 24.72 17.21 21.95
C LEU A 232 23.40 17.96 22.19
N ASN A 233 22.64 18.21 21.12
CA ASN A 233 21.31 18.81 21.17
C ASN A 233 20.29 17.95 20.40
N ILE A 234 19.77 16.91 21.07
CA ILE A 234 18.80 15.99 20.46
C ILE A 234 17.50 16.70 20.06
N GLY A 235 17.07 17.71 20.81
CA GLY A 235 15.81 18.42 20.57
C GLY A 235 15.83 19.22 19.27
N GLU A 236 16.92 19.95 19.02
CA GLU A 236 17.11 20.68 17.76
C GLU A 236 17.30 19.74 16.58
N THR A 237 18.11 18.69 16.77
CA THR A 237 18.35 17.68 15.73
C THR A 237 17.04 17.02 15.29
N PHE A 238 16.23 16.57 16.26
CA PHE A 238 14.94 15.94 15.99
C PHE A 238 13.98 16.86 15.22
N LYS A 239 13.87 18.13 15.63
CA LYS A 239 13.03 19.12 14.93
C LYS A 239 13.47 19.31 13.48
N LEU A 240 14.77 19.37 13.22
CA LEU A 240 15.29 19.51 11.86
C LEU A 240 14.98 18.25 11.01
N MET A 241 15.19 17.06 11.56
CA MET A 241 14.84 15.80 10.90
C MET A 241 13.34 15.74 10.56
N GLU A 242 12.49 16.16 11.49
CA GLU A 242 11.04 16.21 11.32
C GLU A 242 10.62 17.21 10.23
N GLN A 243 11.29 18.37 10.15
CA GLN A 243 11.07 19.35 9.07
C GLN A 243 11.45 18.79 7.69
N LEU A 244 12.58 18.09 7.58
CA LEU A 244 13.06 17.51 6.33
C LEU A 244 12.17 16.34 5.86
N ALA A 245 11.77 15.46 6.78
CA ALA A 245 10.81 14.40 6.48
C ALA A 245 9.46 14.96 5.98
N ASN A 246 8.95 16.00 6.63
CA ASN A 246 7.72 16.68 6.20
C ASN A 246 7.86 17.38 4.85
N LEU A 247 9.02 17.98 4.58
CA LEU A 247 9.32 18.61 3.29
C LEU A 247 9.32 17.57 2.16
N ALA A 248 9.98 16.43 2.37
CA ALA A 248 10.00 15.33 1.40
C ALA A 248 8.60 14.78 1.13
N MET A 249 7.77 14.61 2.15
CA MET A 249 6.37 14.19 1.98
C MET A 249 5.56 15.20 1.16
N ARG A 250 5.76 16.51 1.35
CA ARG A 250 5.11 17.53 0.52
C ARG A 250 5.59 17.48 -0.93
N GLN A 251 6.90 17.36 -1.16
CA GLN A 251 7.47 17.22 -2.49
C GLN A 251 6.98 15.97 -3.23
N LEU A 252 6.72 14.87 -2.52
CA LEU A 252 6.08 13.69 -3.09
C LEU A 252 4.63 13.96 -3.51
N LEU A 253 3.86 14.68 -2.67
CA LEU A 253 2.46 15.00 -2.95
C LEU A 253 2.29 16.04 -4.06
N ASP A 254 3.24 16.96 -4.19
CA ASP A 254 3.25 18.02 -5.20
C ASP A 254 3.72 17.52 -6.57
N ASN A 255 4.44 16.40 -6.64
CA ASN A 255 4.83 15.74 -7.89
C ASN A 255 3.73 14.76 -8.34
N GLU A 256 2.91 15.17 -9.31
CA GLU A 256 1.81 14.38 -9.90
C GLU A 256 2.24 13.13 -10.70
N GLY A 257 3.16 12.29 -10.21
CA GLY A 257 3.49 11.05 -10.92
C GLY A 257 4.35 10.06 -10.15
N PHE A 258 3.72 9.07 -9.53
CA PHE A 258 3.98 7.61 -9.64
C PHE A 258 3.13 6.85 -8.60
N LEU A 259 2.26 5.93 -9.01
CA LEU A 259 2.43 4.46 -9.10
C LEU A 259 2.61 3.74 -7.74
N GLU A 260 1.49 3.16 -7.28
CA GLU A 260 1.33 1.98 -6.38
C GLU A 260 2.41 0.89 -6.61
N ASP A 261 2.86 0.06 -5.66
CA ASP A 261 2.24 -0.44 -4.43
C ASP A 261 3.27 -1.16 -3.51
N LYS A 262 2.98 -1.27 -2.22
CA LYS A 262 3.09 -2.50 -1.39
C LYS A 262 2.45 -2.23 -0.02
N ALA A 263 1.37 -2.96 0.25
CA ALA A 263 0.42 -2.80 1.35
C ALA A 263 1.02 -2.72 2.79
N PRO A 264 0.34 -2.03 3.72
CA PRO A 264 0.83 -1.84 5.10
C PRO A 264 0.51 -3.02 6.04
N PRO A 265 1.29 -3.24 7.11
CA PRO A 265 0.88 -4.03 8.26
C PRO A 265 -0.06 -3.25 9.21
N ARG A 266 -0.80 -4.02 10.02
CA ARG A 266 -2.02 -3.69 10.78
C ARG A 266 -1.95 -2.51 11.77
N PRO A 267 -3.10 -1.95 12.18
CA PRO A 267 -3.19 -0.64 12.84
C PRO A 267 -2.81 -0.65 14.33
N ALA A 268 -2.05 0.37 14.73
CA ALA A 268 -1.98 0.88 16.11
C ALA A 268 -3.10 1.91 16.36
N GLN A 269 -3.47 2.07 17.63
CA GLN A 269 -4.69 2.70 18.16
C GLN A 269 -5.01 4.13 17.65
N PRO A 270 -6.30 4.55 17.70
CA PRO A 270 -6.75 5.79 17.07
C PRO A 270 -6.42 7.03 17.91
N HIS A 271 -5.45 7.82 17.46
CA HIS A 271 -5.32 9.21 17.90
C HIS A 271 -6.43 10.07 17.28
N ARG A 272 -7.12 10.82 18.14
CA ARG A 272 -8.20 11.75 17.79
C ARG A 272 -7.67 12.84 16.85
N ASN A 273 -8.48 13.18 15.85
CA ASN A 273 -8.24 14.10 14.73
C ASN A 273 -7.55 13.48 13.50
N ILE A 274 -8.18 12.43 12.95
CA ILE A 274 -7.93 11.98 11.58
C ILE A 274 -8.17 13.16 10.63
N SER A 275 -7.13 13.60 9.91
CA SER A 275 -7.21 14.67 8.92
C SER A 275 -8.29 14.38 7.88
N ALA A 276 -8.91 15.42 7.31
CA ALA A 276 -9.94 15.25 6.27
C ALA A 276 -9.41 14.44 5.08
N LEU A 277 -8.13 14.63 4.73
CA LEU A 277 -7.46 13.86 3.69
C LEU A 277 -7.32 12.38 4.04
N LYS A 278 -6.92 12.02 5.28
CA LYS A 278 -6.85 10.62 5.69
C LYS A 278 -8.23 9.96 5.68
N ARG A 279 -9.29 10.67 6.09
CA ARG A 279 -10.67 10.17 5.96
C ARG A 279 -11.07 9.94 4.50
N ASP A 280 -10.69 10.84 3.60
CA ASP A 280 -10.97 10.70 2.17
C ASP A 280 -10.21 9.52 1.55
N LEU A 281 -8.92 9.37 1.85
CA LEU A 281 -8.12 8.22 1.40
C LEU A 281 -8.64 6.90 1.97
N ASP A 282 -8.96 6.84 3.26
CA ASP A 282 -9.56 5.65 3.87
C ASP A 282 -10.92 5.31 3.23
N ALA A 283 -11.71 6.31 2.85
CA ALA A 283 -12.98 6.11 2.14
C ALA A 283 -12.75 5.60 0.71
N ARG A 284 -11.75 6.12 -0.01
CA ARG A 284 -11.37 5.62 -1.34
C ARG A 284 -10.89 4.17 -1.29
N ALA A 285 -10.00 3.84 -0.37
CA ALA A 285 -9.52 2.47 -0.18
C ALA A 285 -10.66 1.49 0.16
N LYS A 286 -11.61 1.90 1.02
CA LYS A 286 -12.81 1.09 1.32
C LYS A 286 -13.70 0.90 0.10
N ASN A 287 -13.89 1.95 -0.71
CA ASN A 287 -14.66 1.87 -1.94
C ASN A 287 -14.01 0.92 -2.96
N GLU A 288 -12.70 1.02 -3.15
CA GLU A 288 -11.94 0.16 -4.05
C GLU A 288 -12.00 -1.31 -3.60
N TYR A 289 -11.79 -1.57 -2.31
CA TYR A 289 -11.94 -2.91 -1.74
C TYR A 289 -13.34 -3.48 -1.95
N TYR A 290 -14.38 -2.70 -1.64
CA TYR A 290 -15.78 -3.07 -1.84
C TYR A 290 -16.07 -3.45 -3.31
N ARG A 291 -15.59 -2.64 -4.25
CA ARG A 291 -15.81 -2.87 -5.68
C ARG A 291 -15.03 -4.05 -6.22
N ALA A 292 -13.81 -4.26 -5.73
CA ALA A 292 -12.99 -5.41 -6.09
C ALA A 292 -13.63 -6.71 -5.59
N MET A 293 -14.10 -6.73 -4.33
CA MET A 293 -14.74 -7.89 -3.72
C MET A 293 -15.99 -8.34 -4.48
N PHE A 294 -16.86 -7.41 -4.87
CA PHE A 294 -18.14 -7.73 -5.51
C PHE A 294 -18.13 -7.55 -7.04
N ARG A 295 -16.99 -7.18 -7.65
CA ARG A 295 -16.84 -6.89 -9.09
C ARG A 295 -17.89 -5.88 -9.59
N LEU A 296 -17.96 -4.73 -8.91
CA LEU A 296 -18.93 -3.66 -9.18
C LEU A 296 -18.35 -2.54 -10.07
N PRO A 297 -19.21 -1.75 -10.75
CA PRO A 297 -18.76 -0.72 -11.68
C PRO A 297 -17.88 0.40 -11.09
N ARG A 298 -17.06 0.97 -12.00
CA ARG A 298 -16.63 2.40 -12.13
C ARG A 298 -17.03 3.42 -11.06
N ASP A 299 -18.32 3.55 -10.87
CA ASP A 299 -18.88 4.73 -10.21
C ASP A 299 -19.60 4.37 -8.92
N GLU A 300 -19.60 3.09 -8.54
CA GLU A 300 -20.24 2.65 -7.31
C GLU A 300 -19.46 3.13 -6.09
N ARG A 301 -20.19 3.60 -5.08
CA ARG A 301 -19.63 4.08 -3.82
C ARG A 301 -20.33 3.38 -2.66
N LEU A 302 -19.52 2.84 -1.74
CA LEU A 302 -20.00 2.23 -0.51
C LEU A 302 -20.57 3.33 0.39
N ASP A 303 -21.82 3.17 0.79
CA ASP A 303 -22.49 4.12 1.68
C ASP A 303 -22.42 3.67 3.14
N GLY A 304 -22.50 2.35 3.38
CA GLY A 304 -22.30 1.78 4.71
C GLY A 304 -22.22 0.27 4.73
N HIS A 305 -21.79 -0.28 5.85
CA HIS A 305 -21.78 -1.72 6.10
C HIS A 305 -22.27 -2.04 7.51
N THR A 306 -22.88 -3.21 7.69
CA THR A 306 -23.37 -3.69 8.99
C THR A 306 -23.14 -5.18 9.12
N SER A 307 -22.96 -5.67 10.35
CA SER A 307 -22.89 -7.12 10.59
C SER A 307 -24.31 -7.69 10.58
N CYS A 308 -24.49 -8.83 9.92
CA CYS A 308 -25.78 -9.49 9.82
C CYS A 308 -25.60 -11.00 9.65
N THR A 309 -26.71 -11.73 9.70
CA THR A 309 -26.77 -13.12 9.23
C THR A 309 -27.65 -13.21 8.00
N LEU A 310 -27.32 -14.10 7.06
CA LEU A 310 -28.10 -14.36 5.85
C LEU A 310 -28.66 -15.78 5.90
N TRP A 311 -29.96 -15.94 5.67
CA TRP A 311 -30.56 -17.24 5.48
C TRP A 311 -30.15 -17.81 4.14
N THR A 312 -29.54 -18.99 4.14
CA THR A 312 -29.16 -19.69 2.92
C THR A 312 -30.13 -20.87 2.66
N PRO A 313 -30.89 -20.87 1.54
CA PRO A 313 -31.91 -21.90 1.28
C PRO A 313 -31.35 -23.33 1.15
N PHE A 314 -30.12 -23.45 0.64
CA PHE A 314 -29.49 -24.73 0.30
C PHE A 314 -29.01 -25.55 1.51
N ASN A 315 -28.63 -24.88 2.60
CA ASN A 315 -28.23 -25.51 3.85
C ASN A 315 -29.23 -25.27 4.99
N LYS A 316 -30.29 -24.47 4.75
CA LYS A 316 -31.36 -24.14 5.70
C LYS A 316 -30.83 -23.62 7.05
N LEU A 317 -29.81 -22.76 7.00
CA LEU A 317 -29.22 -22.13 8.18
C LEU A 317 -28.88 -20.67 7.92
N HIS A 318 -28.68 -19.92 9.00
CA HIS A 318 -28.23 -18.54 8.97
C HIS A 318 -26.69 -18.50 9.02
N ILE A 319 -26.06 -17.96 7.98
CA ILE A 319 -24.61 -17.76 7.94
C ILE A 319 -24.24 -16.36 8.45
N PRO A 320 -23.23 -16.20 9.32
CA PRO A 320 -22.76 -14.91 9.80
C PRO A 320 -21.90 -14.20 8.75
N GLY A 321 -22.15 -12.91 8.54
CA GLY A 321 -21.42 -12.12 7.56
C GLY A 321 -21.54 -10.62 7.76
N GLN A 322 -21.23 -9.89 6.69
CA GLN A 322 -21.38 -8.44 6.60
C GLN A 322 -22.23 -8.08 5.38
N MET A 323 -23.22 -7.22 5.61
CA MET A 323 -24.02 -6.59 4.56
C MET A 323 -23.40 -5.23 4.23
N PHE A 324 -23.24 -4.97 2.94
CA PHE A 324 -22.74 -3.73 2.37
C PHE A 324 -23.86 -3.08 1.56
N ILE A 325 -24.06 -1.79 1.73
CA ILE A 325 -25.08 -1.02 1.04
C ILE A 325 -24.40 0.11 0.26
N SER A 326 -24.74 0.19 -1.01
CA SER A 326 -24.30 1.22 -1.94
C SER A 326 -25.50 1.83 -2.65
N SER A 327 -25.26 2.80 -3.52
CA SER A 327 -26.30 3.54 -4.23
C SER A 327 -27.12 2.67 -5.19
N ASN A 328 -26.51 1.62 -5.77
CA ASN A 328 -27.18 0.73 -6.73
C ASN A 328 -27.18 -0.75 -6.32
N TYR A 329 -26.45 -1.15 -5.27
CA TYR A 329 -26.31 -2.56 -4.88
C TYR A 329 -26.39 -2.77 -3.37
N ILE A 330 -27.03 -3.88 -2.99
CA ILE A 330 -26.92 -4.50 -1.68
C ILE A 330 -26.03 -5.73 -1.85
N CYS A 331 -25.00 -5.89 -1.03
CA CYS A 331 -24.09 -7.02 -1.11
C CYS A 331 -23.90 -7.68 0.25
N PHE A 332 -23.54 -8.96 0.24
CA PHE A 332 -23.24 -9.71 1.46
C PHE A 332 -22.00 -10.57 1.26
N ALA A 333 -21.13 -10.61 2.26
CA ALA A 333 -19.99 -11.51 2.33
C ALA A 333 -20.00 -12.25 3.68
N SER A 334 -19.90 -13.58 3.62
CA SER A 334 -19.75 -14.43 4.79
C SER A 334 -18.38 -14.24 5.46
N LYS A 335 -18.31 -14.49 6.77
CA LYS A 335 -17.04 -14.52 7.53
C LYS A 335 -16.40 -15.91 7.62
N GLU A 336 -17.07 -16.95 7.11
CA GLU A 336 -16.61 -18.34 7.17
C GLU A 336 -15.61 -18.68 6.05
N GLU A 337 -14.81 -19.74 6.23
CA GLU A 337 -13.74 -20.15 5.30
C GLU A 337 -14.25 -20.52 3.89
N ASP A 338 -15.47 -21.08 3.76
CA ASP A 338 -16.11 -21.39 2.48
C ASP A 338 -16.96 -20.22 1.91
N GLY A 339 -16.54 -18.99 2.23
CA GLY A 339 -17.20 -17.69 2.02
C GLY A 339 -18.31 -17.62 0.96
N CYS A 340 -19.56 -17.50 1.42
CA CYS A 340 -20.71 -17.16 0.58
C CYS A 340 -20.75 -15.67 0.26
N HIS A 341 -20.86 -15.33 -1.04
CA HIS A 341 -21.03 -13.96 -1.51
C HIS A 341 -22.35 -13.81 -2.26
N LEU A 342 -23.04 -12.69 -2.03
CA LEU A 342 -24.32 -12.36 -2.66
C LEU A 342 -24.32 -10.91 -3.10
N ILE A 343 -24.85 -10.65 -4.30
CA ILE A 343 -24.97 -9.31 -4.90
C ILE A 343 -26.42 -9.14 -5.33
N ILE A 344 -27.13 -8.18 -4.76
CA ILE A 344 -28.52 -7.84 -5.07
C ILE A 344 -28.54 -6.43 -5.66
N PRO A 345 -28.64 -6.28 -6.99
CA PRO A 345 -28.85 -4.98 -7.61
C PRO A 345 -30.18 -4.38 -7.17
N LEU A 346 -30.19 -3.12 -6.72
CA LEU A 346 -31.41 -2.44 -6.27
C LEU A 346 -32.47 -2.34 -7.37
N ARG A 347 -32.04 -2.26 -8.64
CA ARG A 347 -32.93 -2.33 -9.82
C ARG A 347 -33.73 -3.64 -9.95
N GLU A 348 -33.27 -4.71 -9.29
CA GLU A 348 -33.96 -6.01 -9.26
C GLU A 348 -34.84 -6.16 -8.03
N VAL A 349 -34.71 -5.32 -7.01
CA VAL A 349 -35.51 -5.36 -5.77
C VAL A 349 -36.92 -4.86 -6.05
N THR A 350 -37.92 -5.59 -5.58
CA THR A 350 -39.35 -5.25 -5.71
C THR A 350 -39.96 -4.90 -4.36
N ILE A 351 -39.65 -5.69 -3.33
CA ILE A 351 -40.28 -5.60 -2.01
C ILE A 351 -39.18 -5.67 -0.95
N VAL A 352 -39.28 -4.77 0.04
CA VAL A 352 -38.43 -4.75 1.23
C VAL A 352 -39.35 -4.74 2.45
N GLU A 353 -39.37 -5.86 3.18
CA GLU A 353 -40.31 -6.09 4.28
C GLU A 353 -39.58 -6.23 5.61
N LYS A 354 -40.13 -5.58 6.64
CA LYS A 354 -39.75 -5.81 8.03
C LYS A 354 -40.53 -7.03 8.51
N ALA A 355 -39.83 -8.11 8.86
CA ALA A 355 -40.48 -9.26 9.46
C ALA A 355 -40.53 -9.12 10.99
N ASP A 356 -41.49 -9.80 11.61
CA ASP A 356 -41.69 -9.77 13.06
C ASP A 356 -40.46 -10.34 13.77
N SER A 357 -39.95 -9.57 14.74
CA SER A 357 -38.79 -9.99 15.52
C SER A 357 -39.24 -11.04 16.53
N SER A 358 -38.53 -12.17 16.57
CA SER A 358 -38.72 -13.22 17.58
C SER A 358 -37.48 -13.37 18.44
N SER A 359 -37.60 -14.05 19.58
CA SER A 359 -36.44 -14.40 20.43
C SER A 359 -35.40 -15.27 19.70
N VAL A 360 -35.82 -15.97 18.64
CA VAL A 360 -34.98 -16.87 17.83
C VAL A 360 -34.34 -16.13 16.63
N LEU A 361 -35.01 -15.10 16.11
CA LEU A 361 -34.53 -14.28 14.98
C LEU A 361 -34.73 -12.78 15.29
N PRO A 362 -33.69 -12.09 15.83
CA PRO A 362 -33.78 -10.67 16.11
C PRO A 362 -33.70 -9.85 14.81
N SER A 363 -34.62 -8.90 14.64
CA SER A 363 -34.64 -7.88 13.56
C SER A 363 -34.52 -8.42 12.12
N PRO A 364 -35.41 -9.33 11.66
CA PRO A 364 -35.34 -9.83 10.30
C PRO A 364 -35.77 -8.80 9.25
N LEU A 365 -35.09 -8.83 8.10
CA LEU A 365 -35.32 -8.02 6.91
C LEU A 365 -35.43 -8.95 5.68
N SER A 366 -36.57 -8.92 5.01
CA SER A 366 -36.83 -9.68 3.79
C SER A 366 -36.69 -8.77 2.57
N ILE A 367 -35.89 -9.18 1.60
CA ILE A 367 -35.70 -8.49 0.33
C ILE A 367 -36.11 -9.44 -0.79
N SER A 368 -37.17 -9.09 -1.53
CA SER A 368 -37.61 -9.87 -2.69
C SER A 368 -37.25 -9.17 -3.99
N THR A 369 -36.95 -9.97 -5.00
CA THR A 369 -36.47 -9.50 -6.31
C THR A 369 -37.43 -9.90 -7.44
N LYS A 370 -37.29 -9.27 -8.61
CA LYS A 370 -38.13 -9.48 -9.80
C LYS A 370 -38.15 -10.94 -10.29
N ASN A 371 -37.07 -11.68 -10.06
CA ASN A 371 -36.97 -13.09 -10.43
C ASN A 371 -37.58 -14.04 -9.36
N LYS A 372 -38.39 -13.50 -8.42
CA LYS A 372 -39.03 -14.24 -7.32
C LYS A 372 -38.06 -14.86 -6.31
N MET A 373 -36.80 -14.42 -6.26
CA MET A 373 -35.89 -14.77 -5.17
C MET A 373 -36.14 -13.86 -3.96
N THR A 374 -36.16 -14.46 -2.78
CA THR A 374 -36.30 -13.77 -1.49
C THR A 374 -35.08 -14.03 -0.62
N PHE A 375 -34.50 -12.94 -0.10
CA PHE A 375 -33.31 -12.93 0.75
C PHE A 375 -33.70 -12.49 2.15
N LEU A 376 -33.42 -13.33 3.15
CA LEU A 376 -33.75 -13.05 4.54
C LEU A 376 -32.47 -12.74 5.32
N PHE A 377 -32.33 -11.49 5.73
CA PHE A 377 -31.27 -11.02 6.62
C PHE A 377 -31.80 -10.95 8.06
N ALA A 378 -30.96 -11.24 9.04
CA ALA A 378 -31.30 -11.10 10.46
C ALA A 378 -30.11 -10.54 11.26
N ASN A 379 -30.33 -10.27 12.56
CA ASN A 379 -29.35 -9.71 13.48
C ASN A 379 -28.81 -8.33 13.05
N LEU A 380 -29.68 -7.51 12.45
CA LEU A 380 -29.37 -6.15 12.01
C LEU A 380 -29.53 -5.16 13.17
N LYS A 381 -28.45 -4.46 13.54
CA LYS A 381 -28.44 -3.51 14.67
C LYS A 381 -29.41 -2.33 14.50
N ASP A 382 -29.42 -1.72 13.31
CA ASP A 382 -30.23 -0.53 13.00
C ASP A 382 -31.21 -0.81 11.84
N ARG A 383 -32.03 -1.86 11.98
CA ARG A 383 -32.93 -2.35 10.92
C ARG A 383 -33.80 -1.24 10.32
N ASP A 384 -34.41 -0.41 11.15
CA ASP A 384 -35.37 0.60 10.67
C ASP A 384 -34.69 1.67 9.80
N PHE A 385 -33.51 2.13 10.21
CA PHE A 385 -32.68 3.04 9.41
C PHE A 385 -32.23 2.40 8.09
N LEU A 386 -31.86 1.12 8.10
CA LEU A 386 -31.47 0.40 6.87
C LEU A 386 -32.64 0.28 5.89
N VAL A 387 -33.85 0.01 6.38
CA VAL A 387 -35.05 -0.09 5.54
C VAL A 387 -35.39 1.25 4.91
N GLU A 388 -35.37 2.34 5.69
CA GLU A 388 -35.59 3.70 5.19
C GLU A 388 -34.56 4.07 4.12
N LYS A 389 -33.29 3.78 4.39
CA LYS A 389 -32.19 4.04 3.46
C LYS A 389 -32.29 3.24 2.16
N ILE A 390 -32.67 1.95 2.24
CA ILE A 390 -32.91 1.13 1.05
C ILE A 390 -34.09 1.69 0.26
N ALA A 391 -35.19 2.09 0.93
CA ALA A 391 -36.34 2.70 0.29
C ALA A 391 -35.96 4.00 -0.45
N ASP A 392 -35.14 4.86 0.16
CA ASP A 392 -34.60 6.07 -0.46
C ASP A 392 -33.79 5.78 -1.73
N PHE A 393 -32.96 4.72 -1.71
CA PHE A 393 -32.22 4.32 -2.90
C PHE A 393 -33.12 3.71 -3.98
N LEU A 394 -34.17 2.97 -3.61
CA LEU A 394 -35.15 2.46 -4.58
C LEU A 394 -35.91 3.60 -5.28
N LEU A 395 -36.27 4.65 -4.56
CA LEU A 395 -36.87 5.85 -5.14
C LEU A 395 -35.92 6.57 -6.12
N LYS A 396 -34.63 6.68 -5.77
CA LYS A 396 -33.60 7.32 -6.63
C LYS A 396 -33.23 6.50 -7.86
N THR A 397 -33.35 5.17 -7.80
CA THR A 397 -33.01 4.28 -8.92
C THR A 397 -34.17 4.14 -9.92
N SER A 398 -35.42 4.28 -9.47
CA SER A 398 -36.60 4.29 -10.35
C SER A 398 -36.68 5.52 -11.26
N SER A 399 -36.11 6.67 -10.85
CA SER A 399 -36.21 7.93 -11.61
C SER A 399 -35.17 8.07 -12.74
N LYS A 400 -34.19 7.17 -12.82
CA LYS A 400 -33.10 7.20 -13.83
C LYS A 400 -33.36 6.34 -15.08
N GLN A 401 -34.55 5.76 -15.25
CA GLN A 401 -34.92 5.06 -16.49
C GLN A 401 -35.03 6.09 -17.63
N PRO A 402 -34.21 6.02 -18.70
CA PRO A 402 -34.30 6.93 -19.83
C PRO A 402 -35.40 6.43 -20.78
N GLY A 403 -36.57 7.04 -20.68
CA GLY A 403 -37.71 6.67 -21.52
C GLY A 403 -38.97 7.46 -21.20
N ASP A 404 -38.91 8.78 -21.17
CA ASP A 404 -40.00 9.61 -21.68
C ASP A 404 -39.53 11.06 -21.85
N ASN A 405 -39.20 11.40 -23.09
CA ASN A 405 -38.83 12.75 -23.48
C ASN A 405 -40.11 13.47 -23.94
N SER A 406 -40.95 13.91 -23.01
CA SER A 406 -42.01 14.87 -23.31
C SER A 406 -42.38 15.72 -22.09
N ALA A 407 -41.53 16.70 -21.76
CA ALA A 407 -41.93 17.82 -20.92
C ALA A 407 -41.87 19.12 -21.73
N GLY A 408 -42.86 19.26 -22.61
CA GLY A 408 -43.33 20.55 -23.09
C GLY A 408 -44.02 21.30 -21.95
N ARG A 409 -43.66 22.58 -21.84
CA ARG A 409 -44.24 23.65 -21.02
C ARG A 409 -45.74 23.53 -20.63
N LYS A 410 -45.97 23.88 -19.35
CA LYS A 410 -47.08 24.66 -18.74
C LYS A 410 -48.36 23.93 -18.28
N ALA A 411 -48.51 23.95 -16.94
CA ALA A 411 -49.62 24.46 -16.11
C ALA A 411 -51.11 24.19 -16.46
N SER A 412 -51.80 23.76 -15.38
CA SER A 412 -53.18 24.04 -14.92
C SER A 412 -54.35 23.08 -15.25
N VAL A 413 -54.85 22.44 -14.16
CA VAL A 413 -56.26 22.37 -13.66
C VAL A 413 -57.26 21.33 -14.21
N MET A 414 -57.82 20.56 -13.24
CA MET A 414 -59.09 19.80 -13.09
C MET A 414 -59.38 18.46 -13.82
N ASP A 415 -59.83 17.49 -13.01
CA ASP A 415 -60.51 16.17 -13.21
C ASP A 415 -61.69 16.11 -14.21
N PRO A 416 -62.36 14.95 -14.53
CA PRO A 416 -62.28 13.55 -13.98
C PRO A 416 -62.25 12.37 -15.02
N ALA A 417 -62.22 11.13 -14.48
CA ALA A 417 -62.36 9.75 -15.04
C ALA A 417 -63.49 9.51 -16.10
N PRO A 418 -63.65 8.34 -16.82
CA PRO A 418 -63.41 6.93 -16.40
C PRO A 418 -63.02 5.82 -17.45
N GLU A 419 -62.69 4.63 -16.89
CA GLU A 419 -62.93 3.21 -17.30
C GLU A 419 -62.42 2.51 -18.60
N SER A 420 -61.94 1.26 -18.36
CA SER A 420 -62.10 -0.01 -19.12
C SER A 420 -60.91 -0.65 -19.90
N SER A 421 -60.62 -1.90 -19.52
CA SER A 421 -59.77 -2.97 -20.13
C SER A 421 -60.40 -3.56 -21.43
N PRO A 422 -59.97 -4.69 -22.08
CA PRO A 422 -58.84 -5.63 -21.88
C PRO A 422 -58.11 -6.13 -23.18
N ALA A 423 -57.20 -7.12 -23.03
CA ALA A 423 -56.56 -8.00 -24.05
C ALA A 423 -57.59 -8.99 -24.73
N PRO A 424 -57.29 -10.04 -25.59
CA PRO A 424 -56.08 -10.90 -25.68
C PRO A 424 -55.77 -11.65 -27.05
N GLN A 425 -54.85 -12.66 -27.02
CA GLN A 425 -54.75 -13.92 -27.84
C GLN A 425 -54.18 -13.88 -29.29
N GLU A 426 -53.62 -14.93 -29.94
CA GLU A 426 -52.93 -16.23 -29.69
C GLU A 426 -52.40 -16.71 -31.09
N ALA A 427 -51.58 -17.79 -31.16
CA ALA A 427 -50.79 -18.37 -32.29
C ALA A 427 -51.61 -18.98 -33.49
N PRO A 428 -51.14 -19.85 -34.45
CA PRO A 428 -49.86 -20.59 -34.64
C PRO A 428 -49.38 -20.97 -36.12
N GLU A 429 -48.35 -21.84 -36.19
CA GLU A 429 -48.06 -22.94 -37.18
C GLU A 429 -47.17 -22.82 -38.46
N GLN A 430 -46.32 -23.85 -38.67
CA GLN A 430 -45.42 -24.19 -39.81
C GLN A 430 -46.15 -24.98 -40.94
N PRO A 431 -45.54 -25.30 -42.11
CA PRO A 431 -44.80 -26.58 -42.30
C PRO A 431 -43.72 -26.70 -43.43
N ALA A 432 -42.86 -27.73 -43.29
CA ALA A 432 -42.32 -28.74 -44.25
C ALA A 432 -41.51 -28.43 -45.56
N SER A 433 -40.48 -29.27 -45.77
CA SER A 433 -39.53 -29.42 -46.92
C SER A 433 -40.06 -30.32 -48.07
N PRO A 434 -39.37 -30.43 -49.24
CA PRO A 434 -38.65 -31.71 -49.56
C PRO A 434 -37.46 -31.66 -50.60
N GLY A 435 -36.65 -32.74 -50.67
CA GLY A 435 -36.17 -33.35 -51.94
C GLY A 435 -34.67 -33.40 -52.33
N SER A 436 -34.04 -34.59 -52.34
CA SER A 436 -32.67 -35.00 -52.79
C SER A 436 -32.51 -35.11 -54.34
N PRO A 437 -31.52 -35.83 -54.98
CA PRO A 437 -30.14 -36.29 -54.66
C PRO A 437 -29.10 -36.16 -55.84
N CYS A 438 -27.85 -36.65 -55.64
CA CYS A 438 -26.97 -37.41 -56.59
C CYS A 438 -25.54 -36.89 -56.89
N GLY A 439 -24.57 -37.82 -56.79
CA GLY A 439 -23.42 -37.94 -57.70
C GLY A 439 -22.02 -37.71 -57.12
N GLY A 440 -21.22 -38.77 -56.95
CA GLY A 440 -19.81 -38.71 -56.50
C GLY A 440 -18.78 -38.88 -57.63
N CYS A 441 -17.49 -38.62 -57.31
CA CYS A 441 -16.31 -39.39 -57.75
C CYS A 441 -15.01 -38.83 -57.12
N GLN A 442 -14.08 -39.74 -56.83
CA GLN A 442 -12.78 -39.52 -56.18
C GLN A 442 -11.62 -39.39 -57.19
N SER A 443 -10.47 -38.92 -56.70
CA SER A 443 -9.06 -39.04 -57.15
C SER A 443 -8.39 -37.66 -57.21
N SER A 444 -7.13 -37.41 -56.84
CA SER A 444 -6.04 -38.22 -56.29
C SER A 444 -4.95 -37.26 -55.74
N LEU A 445 -4.09 -37.83 -54.89
CA LEU A 445 -2.99 -37.28 -54.09
C LEU A 445 -2.04 -36.24 -54.75
N ALA A 446 -1.66 -35.23 -53.94
CA ALA A 446 -0.30 -34.71 -53.86
C ALA A 446 -0.01 -34.21 -52.43
N GLN A 447 0.97 -34.83 -51.77
CA GLN A 447 1.48 -34.47 -50.44
C GLN A 447 2.58 -33.42 -50.57
N GLU A 448 2.48 -32.32 -49.81
CA GLU A 448 3.61 -31.59 -49.21
C GLU A 448 3.15 -31.02 -47.83
N ALA A 449 4.00 -31.11 -46.81
CA ALA A 449 3.70 -30.89 -45.38
C ALA A 449 4.06 -29.45 -44.90
N PRO A 450 3.89 -29.11 -43.61
CA PRO A 450 2.66 -28.73 -42.95
C PRO A 450 2.72 -27.24 -42.57
N THR A 451 1.97 -26.38 -43.27
CA THR A 451 1.74 -25.01 -42.77
C THR A 451 0.54 -25.05 -41.82
N ALA A 452 0.67 -24.47 -40.63
CA ALA A 452 -0.36 -24.36 -39.60
C ALA A 452 -1.54 -23.47 -40.07
N SER A 453 -2.29 -23.92 -41.08
CA SER A 453 -3.41 -23.21 -41.69
C SER A 453 -4.73 -23.95 -41.49
N GLN A 454 -4.93 -24.59 -40.33
CA GLN A 454 -6.25 -25.03 -39.91
C GLN A 454 -6.78 -24.05 -38.87
N GLY A 455 -7.67 -23.15 -39.30
CA GLY A 455 -8.39 -22.26 -38.39
C GLY A 455 -9.23 -23.05 -37.39
N LEU A 456 -9.33 -22.53 -36.17
CA LEU A 456 -10.08 -23.07 -35.02
C LEU A 456 -11.56 -23.40 -35.31
N LEU A 457 -12.11 -22.94 -36.44
CA LEU A 457 -13.43 -23.29 -36.98
C LEU A 457 -13.65 -24.80 -37.18
N LYS A 458 -12.59 -25.61 -37.34
CA LYS A 458 -12.74 -27.07 -37.42
C LYS A 458 -13.02 -27.72 -36.04
N LEU A 459 -12.74 -27.04 -34.94
CA LEU A 459 -12.97 -27.53 -33.57
C LEU A 459 -14.31 -27.09 -32.97
N PHE A 460 -14.89 -26.00 -33.48
CA PHE A 460 -16.17 -25.43 -33.03
C PHE A 460 -17.25 -25.42 -34.13
N ARG A 461 -17.49 -26.57 -34.79
CA ARG A 461 -18.68 -26.71 -35.63
C ARG A 461 -19.92 -26.81 -34.75
N ARG A 462 -20.71 -25.74 -34.72
CA ARG A 462 -22.03 -25.68 -34.06
C ARG A 462 -23.08 -26.59 -34.72
N ASN A 463 -22.85 -27.10 -35.94
CA ASN A 463 -23.72 -28.07 -36.59
C ASN A 463 -22.88 -29.04 -37.46
N ALA A 464 -22.65 -30.26 -36.99
CA ALA A 464 -22.20 -31.39 -37.80
C ALA A 464 -23.28 -32.49 -37.73
N PRO A 465 -23.51 -33.27 -38.80
CA PRO A 465 -24.57 -34.28 -38.82
C PRO A 465 -24.40 -35.31 -37.70
N VAL A 466 -25.54 -35.78 -37.21
CA VAL A 466 -25.79 -36.53 -35.97
C VAL A 466 -25.23 -37.96 -36.01
N GLU A 467 -23.95 -38.18 -36.32
CA GLU A 467 -23.43 -39.56 -36.40
C GLU A 467 -22.10 -39.83 -35.68
N ASP A 468 -21.49 -38.87 -34.95
CA ASP A 468 -20.28 -39.18 -34.14
C ASP A 468 -20.12 -38.39 -32.82
N LEU A 469 -21.23 -37.94 -32.21
CA LEU A 469 -21.23 -37.06 -31.03
C LEU A 469 -21.71 -37.72 -29.72
N GLY A 470 -21.79 -39.05 -29.64
CA GLY A 470 -22.35 -39.75 -28.48
C GLY A 470 -21.65 -39.41 -27.16
N ALA A 471 -20.34 -39.64 -27.07
CA ALA A 471 -19.59 -39.45 -25.83
C ALA A 471 -19.29 -37.97 -25.50
N LYS A 472 -19.03 -37.14 -26.51
CA LYS A 472 -18.76 -35.70 -26.33
C LYS A 472 -20.04 -34.92 -25.99
N GLY A 473 -21.15 -35.22 -26.68
CA GLY A 473 -22.46 -34.65 -26.38
C GLY A 473 -23.01 -35.09 -25.02
N ALA A 474 -22.81 -36.37 -24.64
CA ALA A 474 -23.20 -36.85 -23.31
C ALA A 474 -22.42 -36.15 -22.18
N LYS A 475 -21.10 -35.95 -22.35
CA LYS A 475 -20.28 -35.19 -21.39
C LYS A 475 -20.75 -33.74 -21.27
N GLU A 476 -21.14 -33.11 -22.37
CA GLU A 476 -21.60 -31.72 -22.35
C GLU A 476 -22.97 -31.58 -21.67
N LYS A 477 -23.92 -32.47 -22.00
CA LYS A 477 -25.22 -32.54 -21.30
C LYS A 477 -25.07 -32.81 -19.81
N MET A 478 -24.12 -33.66 -19.41
CA MET A 478 -23.84 -33.91 -17.99
C MET A 478 -23.39 -32.64 -17.27
N LYS A 479 -22.55 -31.80 -17.91
CA LYS A 479 -22.16 -30.52 -17.32
C LYS A 479 -23.34 -29.56 -17.25
N GLU A 480 -24.16 -29.47 -18.30
CA GLU A 480 -25.37 -28.62 -18.30
C GLU A 480 -26.30 -29.00 -17.15
N GLU A 481 -26.52 -30.30 -16.92
CA GLU A 481 -27.35 -30.79 -15.84
C GLU A 481 -26.80 -30.43 -14.46
N LEU A 482 -25.48 -30.56 -14.25
CA LEU A 482 -24.83 -30.13 -13.00
C LEU A 482 -25.02 -28.63 -12.73
N TRP A 483 -24.94 -27.80 -13.77
CA TRP A 483 -25.20 -26.37 -13.66
C TRP A 483 -26.69 -26.06 -13.43
N ASN A 484 -27.61 -26.80 -14.04
CA ASN A 484 -29.06 -26.65 -13.81
C ASN A 484 -29.44 -27.00 -12.36
N ILE A 485 -28.88 -28.09 -11.82
CA ILE A 485 -29.03 -28.46 -10.41
C ILE A 485 -28.50 -27.33 -9.52
N HIS A 486 -27.30 -26.80 -9.83
CA HIS A 486 -26.74 -25.68 -9.08
C HIS A 486 -27.63 -24.43 -9.13
N PHE A 487 -28.17 -24.08 -10.30
CA PHE A 487 -29.07 -22.95 -10.46
C PHE A 487 -30.38 -23.11 -9.71
N SER A 488 -30.89 -24.34 -9.60
CA SER A 488 -32.11 -24.61 -8.82
C SER A 488 -31.89 -24.42 -7.31
N GLU A 489 -30.68 -24.69 -6.82
CA GLU A 489 -30.35 -24.66 -5.39
C GLU A 489 -29.75 -23.30 -4.94
N TYR A 490 -28.91 -22.68 -5.78
CA TYR A 490 -28.17 -21.45 -5.48
C TYR A 490 -28.71 -20.21 -6.21
N GLY A 491 -29.74 -20.37 -7.04
CA GLY A 491 -30.28 -19.31 -7.90
C GLY A 491 -29.49 -19.14 -9.20
N ARG A 492 -30.01 -18.31 -10.12
CA ARG A 492 -29.37 -17.99 -11.42
C ARG A 492 -29.30 -16.48 -11.62
N GLY A 493 -28.24 -16.02 -12.28
CA GLY A 493 -28.01 -14.60 -12.58
C GLY A 493 -27.25 -13.88 -11.47
N VAL A 494 -27.39 -12.54 -11.43
CA VAL A 494 -26.59 -11.66 -10.57
C VAL A 494 -26.81 -11.95 -9.08
N CYS A 495 -28.05 -12.23 -8.70
CA CYS A 495 -28.46 -12.54 -7.34
C CYS A 495 -28.20 -13.99 -6.89
N MET A 496 -27.42 -14.77 -7.64
CA MET A 496 -27.01 -16.13 -7.25
C MET A 496 -26.12 -16.11 -6.01
N TYR A 497 -26.31 -17.09 -5.12
CA TYR A 497 -25.41 -17.36 -4.00
C TYR A 497 -24.09 -17.97 -4.51
N ARG A 498 -22.99 -17.21 -4.43
CA ARG A 498 -21.66 -17.66 -4.87
C ARG A 498 -20.95 -18.32 -3.71
N THR A 499 -20.63 -19.61 -3.84
CA THR A 499 -20.02 -20.41 -2.77
C THR A 499 -18.85 -21.25 -3.28
N ALA A 500 -18.14 -21.95 -2.39
CA ALA A 500 -17.10 -22.91 -2.77
C ALA A 500 -17.59 -23.95 -3.80
N LYS A 501 -18.86 -24.41 -3.70
CA LYS A 501 -19.45 -25.32 -4.69
C LYS A 501 -19.56 -24.70 -6.09
N THR A 502 -19.80 -23.39 -6.19
CA THR A 502 -19.81 -22.68 -7.48
C THR A 502 -18.42 -22.72 -8.12
N ARG A 503 -17.37 -22.51 -7.31
CA ARG A 503 -15.97 -22.60 -7.75
C ARG A 503 -15.62 -24.03 -8.21
N ASP A 504 -16.03 -25.05 -7.46
CA ASP A 504 -15.81 -26.45 -7.84
C ASP A 504 -16.49 -26.81 -9.17
N LEU A 505 -17.68 -26.27 -9.44
CA LEU A 505 -18.37 -26.47 -10.73
C LEU A 505 -17.63 -25.81 -11.89
N VAL A 506 -17.06 -24.63 -11.67
CA VAL A 506 -16.20 -23.98 -12.68
C VAL A 506 -14.96 -24.84 -12.97
N LEU A 507 -14.33 -25.42 -11.94
CA LEU A 507 -13.17 -26.31 -12.09
C LEU A 507 -13.51 -27.61 -12.81
N LYS A 508 -14.73 -28.15 -12.63
CA LYS A 508 -15.24 -29.32 -13.38
C LYS A 508 -15.57 -29.00 -14.84
N GLY A 509 -15.57 -27.71 -15.21
CA GLY A 509 -15.73 -27.22 -16.57
C GLY A 509 -17.09 -26.59 -16.83
N ILE A 510 -17.07 -25.48 -17.58
CA ILE A 510 -18.27 -24.73 -17.96
C ILE A 510 -18.83 -25.24 -19.30
N PRO A 511 -20.14 -25.55 -19.39
CA PRO A 511 -20.81 -25.88 -20.64
C PRO A 511 -20.65 -24.79 -21.71
N GLU A 512 -20.51 -25.18 -22.97
CA GLU A 512 -20.34 -24.30 -24.11
C GLU A 512 -21.52 -23.33 -24.26
N GLY A 513 -22.75 -23.81 -24.02
CA GLY A 513 -23.96 -22.96 -24.05
C GLY A 513 -24.00 -21.89 -22.96
N LEU A 514 -23.40 -22.14 -21.79
CA LEU A 514 -23.45 -21.25 -20.63
C LEU A 514 -22.20 -20.38 -20.48
N ARG A 515 -21.14 -20.65 -21.24
CA ARG A 515 -19.83 -20.00 -21.08
C ARG A 515 -19.91 -18.48 -21.20
N GLY A 516 -20.63 -17.96 -22.19
CA GLY A 516 -20.78 -16.52 -22.39
C GLY A 516 -21.52 -15.84 -21.24
N GLU A 517 -22.64 -16.42 -20.81
CA GLU A 517 -23.45 -15.90 -19.69
C GLU A 517 -22.67 -15.91 -18.37
N LEU A 518 -22.05 -17.04 -18.03
CA LEU A 518 -21.30 -17.19 -16.78
C LEU A 518 -20.05 -16.31 -16.76
N TRP A 519 -19.39 -16.13 -17.91
CA TRP A 519 -18.27 -15.19 -18.01
C TRP A 519 -18.70 -13.76 -17.74
N LEU A 520 -19.80 -13.29 -18.35
CA LEU A 520 -20.36 -11.95 -18.08
C LEU A 520 -20.76 -11.77 -16.61
N LEU A 521 -21.32 -12.81 -16.00
CA LEU A 521 -21.77 -12.81 -14.62
C LEU A 521 -20.62 -12.74 -13.60
N PHE A 522 -19.59 -13.59 -13.76
CA PHE A 522 -18.48 -13.67 -12.80
C PHE A 522 -17.42 -12.59 -12.99
N SER A 523 -17.26 -12.07 -14.21
CA SER A 523 -16.37 -10.91 -14.47
C SER A 523 -16.94 -9.59 -13.93
N GLY A 524 -18.26 -9.52 -13.72
CA GLY A 524 -18.95 -8.27 -13.41
C GLY A 524 -19.30 -7.44 -14.65
N ALA A 525 -18.92 -7.87 -15.85
CA ALA A 525 -19.24 -7.17 -17.11
C ALA A 525 -20.75 -7.01 -17.33
N TRP A 526 -21.55 -7.97 -16.85
CA TRP A 526 -23.01 -7.84 -16.85
C TRP A 526 -23.49 -6.57 -16.13
N ASN A 527 -22.88 -6.24 -14.98
CA ASN A 527 -23.24 -5.04 -14.23
C ASN A 527 -22.86 -3.77 -14.99
N GLU A 528 -21.67 -3.72 -15.59
CA GLU A 528 -21.23 -2.56 -16.37
C GLU A 528 -22.10 -2.33 -17.60
N MET A 529 -22.51 -3.41 -18.29
CA MET A 529 -23.39 -3.36 -19.46
C MET A 529 -24.77 -2.81 -19.11
N VAL A 530 -25.36 -3.27 -18.01
CA VAL A 530 -26.69 -2.81 -17.58
C VAL A 530 -26.66 -1.38 -17.02
N THR A 531 -25.55 -0.96 -16.41
CA THR A 531 -25.38 0.42 -15.93
C THR A 531 -25.23 1.44 -17.06
N HIS A 532 -24.79 1.01 -18.25
CA HIS A 532 -24.65 1.87 -19.42
C HIS A 532 -25.48 1.35 -20.62
N PRO A 533 -26.82 1.48 -20.59
CA PRO A 533 -27.67 1.11 -21.72
C PRO A 533 -27.27 1.87 -22.98
N GLY A 534 -27.19 1.18 -24.13
CA GLY A 534 -26.87 1.79 -25.42
C GLY A 534 -25.38 2.07 -25.68
N TYR A 535 -24.55 2.21 -24.64
CA TYR A 535 -23.13 2.54 -24.80
C TYR A 535 -22.36 1.49 -25.61
N TYR A 536 -22.53 0.21 -25.28
CA TYR A 536 -21.84 -0.88 -25.97
C TYR A 536 -22.38 -1.10 -27.38
N SER A 537 -23.68 -0.93 -27.63
CA SER A 537 -24.24 -1.02 -28.98
C SER A 537 -23.72 0.11 -29.88
N GLU A 538 -23.66 1.35 -29.37
CA GLU A 538 -23.04 2.46 -30.10
C GLU A 538 -21.56 2.21 -30.39
N LEU A 539 -20.82 1.62 -29.44
CA LEU A 539 -19.40 1.32 -29.63
C LEU A 539 -19.20 0.25 -30.71
N VAL A 540 -20.09 -0.74 -30.78
CA VAL A 540 -20.13 -1.75 -31.85
C VAL A 540 -20.48 -1.11 -33.19
N GLU A 541 -21.49 -0.25 -33.25
CA GLU A 541 -21.85 0.47 -34.47
C GLU A 541 -20.71 1.35 -34.98
N LYS A 542 -20.07 2.13 -34.08
CA LYS A 542 -18.92 3.00 -34.39
C LYS A 542 -17.69 2.22 -34.87
N SER A 543 -17.53 0.97 -34.44
CA SER A 543 -16.42 0.09 -34.83
C SER A 543 -16.74 -0.80 -36.04
N THR A 544 -18.02 -0.95 -36.38
CA THR A 544 -18.45 -1.72 -37.56
C THR A 544 -17.92 -1.06 -38.83
N GLY A 545 -16.98 -1.74 -39.50
CA GLY A 545 -16.34 -1.26 -40.73
C GLY A 545 -14.98 -0.57 -40.53
N ARG A 546 -14.51 -0.35 -39.29
CA ARG A 546 -13.14 0.15 -39.02
C ARG A 546 -12.16 -1.00 -38.84
N TYR A 547 -11.00 -0.94 -39.50
CA TYR A 547 -9.91 -1.92 -39.38
C TYR A 547 -8.90 -1.46 -38.31
N SER A 548 -8.66 -2.29 -37.28
CA SER A 548 -7.56 -2.15 -36.32
C SER A 548 -7.01 -3.53 -35.93
N LEU A 549 -5.76 -3.62 -35.46
CA LEU A 549 -5.18 -4.90 -35.01
C LEU A 549 -6.06 -5.60 -33.96
N ALA A 550 -6.62 -4.84 -33.03
CA ALA A 550 -7.51 -5.36 -32.00
C ALA A 550 -8.85 -5.90 -32.55
N THR A 551 -9.34 -5.37 -33.68
CA THR A 551 -10.53 -5.92 -34.35
C THR A 551 -10.22 -7.20 -35.11
N GLU A 552 -8.98 -7.41 -35.55
CA GLU A 552 -8.54 -8.68 -36.17
C GLU A 552 -8.45 -9.80 -35.11
N ASP A 553 -7.82 -9.52 -33.96
CA ASP A 553 -7.71 -10.47 -32.84
C ASP A 553 -9.08 -10.79 -32.21
N ALA A 554 -9.96 -9.78 -32.08
CA ALA A 554 -11.32 -9.98 -31.59
C ALA A 554 -12.21 -10.71 -32.61
N ARG A 555 -12.09 -10.45 -33.92
CA ARG A 555 -12.83 -11.22 -34.95
C ARG A 555 -12.32 -12.65 -35.09
N ALA A 556 -11.03 -12.89 -34.83
CA ALA A 556 -10.49 -14.24 -34.73
C ALA A 556 -11.04 -15.00 -33.50
N SER A 557 -11.51 -14.28 -32.49
CA SER A 557 -11.98 -14.82 -31.19
C SER A 557 -13.51 -14.80 -30.98
N CYS A 558 -14.25 -13.94 -31.68
CA CYS A 558 -15.70 -13.74 -31.50
C CYS A 558 -16.47 -13.94 -32.82
N VAL A 559 -17.43 -14.87 -32.81
CA VAL A 559 -18.36 -15.12 -33.93
C VAL A 559 -19.49 -14.06 -33.94
N PRO A 560 -19.85 -13.45 -35.09
CA PRO A 560 -21.08 -12.68 -35.22
C PRO A 560 -22.30 -13.60 -35.30
N LEU A 561 -23.36 -13.30 -34.55
CA LEU A 561 -24.70 -13.86 -34.82
C LEU A 561 -25.20 -13.29 -36.16
N PRO A 562 -25.78 -14.09 -37.08
CA PRO A 562 -26.14 -13.62 -38.40
C PRO A 562 -27.43 -12.79 -38.35
N ALA A 563 -27.34 -11.51 -38.68
CA ALA A 563 -28.46 -10.76 -39.25
C ALA A 563 -28.65 -11.19 -40.71
N GLN A 564 -29.89 -11.48 -41.09
CA GLN A 564 -30.26 -11.95 -42.43
C GLN A 564 -30.12 -10.84 -43.49
N GLY A 565 -29.59 -11.19 -44.68
CA GLY A 565 -29.87 -10.48 -45.94
C GLY A 565 -28.69 -9.91 -46.76
N LEU A 566 -28.18 -10.71 -47.73
CA LEU A 566 -27.70 -10.34 -49.11
C LEU A 566 -26.61 -9.23 -49.31
N PRO A 567 -26.00 -9.06 -50.52
CA PRO A 567 -24.83 -9.83 -50.99
C PRO A 567 -23.56 -8.98 -51.33
N THR A 568 -22.43 -9.70 -51.33
CA THR A 568 -21.09 -9.50 -51.95
C THR A 568 -20.74 -8.29 -52.85
N CYS A 569 -19.53 -7.75 -52.64
CA CYS A 569 -18.45 -7.42 -53.61
C CYS A 569 -17.22 -6.92 -52.81
N ALA A 570 -15.94 -6.90 -53.21
CA ALA A 570 -15.13 -7.55 -54.23
C ALA A 570 -13.66 -7.07 -53.97
N THR A 571 -12.67 -7.99 -53.99
CA THR A 571 -11.25 -7.83 -54.43
C THR A 571 -10.44 -6.54 -54.18
N ALA A 572 -9.29 -6.65 -53.49
CA ALA A 572 -7.93 -6.49 -54.07
C ALA A 572 -6.79 -6.65 -53.03
N ARG A 573 -5.69 -7.25 -53.48
CA ARG A 573 -4.50 -7.72 -52.73
C ARG A 573 -3.30 -6.75 -52.88
N PRO A 574 -2.12 -6.98 -52.25
CA PRO A 574 -1.37 -5.99 -51.46
C PRO A 574 -0.03 -5.55 -52.09
N ARG A 575 0.70 -4.60 -51.47
CA ARG A 575 2.17 -4.52 -51.58
C ARG A 575 2.85 -3.76 -50.42
N ARG A 576 4.12 -4.15 -50.21
CA ARG A 576 5.03 -4.05 -49.05
C ARG A 576 5.56 -2.62 -48.74
N ALA A 577 5.88 -2.40 -47.46
CA ALA A 577 6.73 -1.34 -46.87
C ALA A 577 8.25 -1.59 -47.18
N PRO A 578 9.30 -0.81 -46.74
CA PRO A 578 9.43 -0.04 -45.48
C PRO A 578 10.30 1.26 -45.47
N HIS A 579 10.24 2.08 -44.38
CA HIS A 579 11.37 2.52 -43.51
C HIS A 579 11.20 3.86 -42.74
N ARG A 580 11.48 3.77 -41.41
CA ARG A 580 12.19 4.69 -40.46
C ARG A 580 11.52 5.97 -39.88
N LEU A 581 11.08 5.84 -38.60
CA LEU A 581 11.34 6.63 -37.34
C LEU A 581 11.15 8.17 -37.30
N PRO A 582 10.91 8.84 -36.12
CA PRO A 582 10.87 8.35 -34.72
C PRO A 582 9.60 8.74 -33.91
N CYS A 583 9.42 8.07 -32.75
CA CYS A 583 8.38 8.29 -31.76
C CYS A 583 8.61 9.54 -30.90
N SER A 584 7.64 10.46 -30.90
CA SER A 584 7.30 11.33 -29.76
C SER A 584 5.90 10.92 -29.29
N ARG A 585 5.79 10.19 -28.17
CA ARG A 585 4.49 9.68 -27.70
C ARG A 585 3.83 10.65 -26.72
N LEU A 586 2.68 11.14 -27.19
CA LEU A 586 1.65 11.84 -26.47
C LEU A 586 1.08 11.01 -25.31
N LEU A 587 0.74 11.76 -24.27
CA LEU A 587 -0.11 11.43 -23.14
C LEU A 587 -1.50 10.92 -23.58
N GLY A 588 -2.01 9.93 -22.84
CA GLY A 588 -3.44 9.82 -22.49
C GLY A 588 -4.40 9.20 -23.51
N ALA A 589 -4.51 7.86 -23.53
CA ALA A 589 -5.74 7.14 -23.90
C ALA A 589 -5.72 5.70 -23.31
N PRO A 590 -6.88 5.15 -22.87
CA PRO A 590 -6.94 3.95 -22.03
C PRO A 590 -6.70 2.66 -22.82
N ALA A 591 -5.94 1.75 -22.21
CA ALA A 591 -5.66 0.42 -22.72
C ALA A 591 -6.96 -0.38 -22.94
N CYS A 592 -7.21 -0.78 -24.18
CA CYS A 592 -8.23 -1.76 -24.54
C CYS A 592 -7.71 -3.17 -24.23
N TRP A 593 -8.55 -3.95 -23.55
CA TRP A 593 -8.27 -5.27 -23.03
C TRP A 593 -8.49 -6.33 -24.12
N ALA A 594 -7.52 -7.22 -24.31
CA ALA A 594 -7.64 -8.47 -25.04
C ALA A 594 -7.26 -9.64 -24.10
N PRO A 595 -7.94 -10.80 -24.18
CA PRO A 595 -7.71 -11.92 -23.26
C PRO A 595 -6.54 -12.80 -23.73
N VAL A 596 -5.55 -13.02 -22.87
CA VAL A 596 -4.51 -14.04 -23.07
C VAL A 596 -4.85 -15.27 -22.24
N ALA A 597 -5.16 -16.37 -22.91
CA ALA A 597 -5.14 -17.71 -22.36
C ALA A 597 -4.23 -18.60 -23.20
N ALA A 598 -3.42 -19.39 -22.50
CA ALA A 598 -2.61 -20.53 -22.94
C ALA A 598 -1.24 -20.22 -23.58
N LEU A 599 -0.20 -20.34 -22.75
CA LEU A 599 0.92 -21.26 -23.00
C LEU A 599 1.47 -21.70 -21.63
N GLN A 600 1.53 -23.02 -21.44
CA GLN A 600 1.86 -23.69 -20.18
C GLN A 600 3.30 -24.24 -20.27
N GLU A 601 4.12 -23.84 -19.28
CA GLU A 601 5.32 -24.48 -18.70
C GLU A 601 6.66 -24.47 -19.46
N PRO A 602 7.82 -24.59 -18.77
CA PRO A 602 8.10 -24.42 -17.32
C PRO A 602 9.25 -23.43 -17.06
N LEU A 603 9.21 -22.62 -16.00
CA LEU A 603 10.44 -22.10 -15.37
C LEU A 603 10.16 -21.66 -13.92
N ARG A 604 11.04 -22.16 -13.06
CA ARG A 604 11.09 -22.00 -11.60
C ARG A 604 11.40 -20.55 -11.20
N ASP A 605 11.03 -20.27 -9.95
CA ASP A 605 11.48 -19.16 -9.08
C ASP A 605 10.99 -17.74 -9.42
N ALA A 606 9.80 -17.40 -8.92
CA ALA A 606 9.53 -16.16 -8.18
C ALA A 606 8.09 -16.18 -7.63
N GLY A 607 7.95 -16.17 -6.31
CA GLY A 607 6.67 -16.20 -5.62
C GLY A 607 5.89 -14.88 -5.74
N CYS A 608 4.77 -14.91 -6.44
CA CYS A 608 3.66 -13.97 -6.28
C CYS A 608 2.37 -14.79 -6.14
N GLN A 609 1.78 -14.78 -4.95
CA GLN A 609 0.46 -15.33 -4.67
C GLN A 609 -0.59 -14.48 -5.38
N ALA A 610 -1.06 -14.95 -6.54
CA ALA A 610 -2.34 -14.53 -7.09
C ALA A 610 -3.46 -15.21 -6.28
N GLY A 611 -4.26 -14.40 -5.60
CA GLY A 611 -5.45 -14.85 -4.89
C GLY A 611 -6.37 -15.63 -5.82
N VAL A 612 -6.51 -16.92 -5.53
CA VAL A 612 -7.46 -17.84 -6.12
C VAL A 612 -8.84 -17.53 -5.55
N PHE A 613 -9.80 -17.26 -6.44
CA PHE A 613 -11.26 -17.21 -6.27
C PHE A 613 -11.87 -17.11 -4.86
#